data_AF-A0A8B3NMV0-F1
#
_entry.id   AF-A0A8B3NMV0-F1
#
_cell.length_a   1.000
_cell.length_b   1.000
_cell.length_c   1.000
_cell.angle_alpha   90.00
_cell.angle_beta   90.00
_cell.angle_gamma   90.00
#
_symmetry.space_group_name_H-M   'P 1'
#
loop_
_entity.id
_entity.type
_entity.pdbx_description
1 polymer ?
#
loop_
_entity_poly.entity_id
_entity_poly.type
_entity_poly.pdbx_seq_one_letter_code
_entity_poly.pdbx_strand_id
1 'polypeptide(L)'
;PFFHNFFDLPLDLVRHTTTPHYYRQARIEESEEAFSRRCADELEALILAEGPETVAAFIGEPVLGTGGIVPPPTGYWTSIQAVLDRHDILLIADEVVCGFARTGEKFGSHLYNMRPDFVTIAKGLSSAYLPISGSI
;
A
#
# COMPACT_ATOMS: atom_id res chain seq x y z
N PRO A 1 6.92 10.33 -12.86
CA PRO A 1 7.13 10.62 -11.42
C PRO A 1 8.57 11.09 -11.19
N PHE A 2 8.82 12.04 -10.27
CA PHE A 2 10.16 12.62 -10.07
C PHE A 2 11.26 11.56 -9.89
N PHE A 3 11.01 10.52 -9.07
CA PHE A 3 11.97 9.45 -8.80
C PHE A 3 12.21 8.47 -9.96
N HIS A 4 11.42 8.53 -11.04
CA HIS A 4 11.58 7.64 -12.20
C HIS A 4 12.36 8.30 -13.34
N ASN A 5 12.43 9.63 -13.35
CA ASN A 5 13.03 10.37 -14.44
C ASN A 5 14.50 9.94 -14.63
N PHE A 6 14.91 9.74 -15.88
CA PHE A 6 16.26 9.33 -16.29
C PHE A 6 16.66 7.87 -15.99
N PHE A 7 15.70 7.00 -15.61
CA PHE A 7 15.98 5.59 -15.28
C PHE A 7 15.14 4.57 -16.07
N ASP A 8 14.38 4.98 -17.08
CA ASP A 8 13.48 4.11 -17.86
C ASP A 8 12.46 3.35 -17.00
N LEU A 9 11.97 4.00 -15.92
CA LEU A 9 11.02 3.43 -14.97
C LEU A 9 9.60 4.00 -15.14
N PRO A 10 8.55 3.24 -14.76
CA PRO A 10 8.59 1.88 -14.21
C PRO A 10 8.82 0.81 -15.29
N LEU A 11 9.26 -0.38 -14.87
CA LEU A 11 9.35 -1.56 -15.76
C LEU A 11 7.95 -2.08 -16.13
N ASP A 12 7.86 -2.79 -17.24
CA ASP A 12 6.62 -3.25 -17.87
C ASP A 12 5.68 -4.08 -17.00
N LEU A 13 6.16 -4.71 -15.93
CA LEU A 13 5.35 -5.56 -15.03
C LEU A 13 4.80 -4.80 -13.82
N VAL A 14 5.08 -3.51 -13.70
CA VAL A 14 4.64 -2.70 -12.55
C VAL A 14 3.49 -1.81 -12.97
N ARG A 15 2.36 -1.94 -12.27
CA ARG A 15 1.20 -1.06 -12.39
C ARG A 15 1.05 -0.20 -11.15
N HIS A 16 0.46 0.97 -11.31
CA HIS A 16 0.15 1.88 -10.21
C HIS A 16 -1.35 2.14 -10.21
N THR A 17 -1.98 1.98 -9.06
CA THR A 17 -3.38 2.37 -8.83
C THR A 17 -3.45 3.71 -8.09
N THR A 18 -4.67 4.16 -7.79
CA THR A 18 -4.99 5.41 -7.09
C THR A 18 -4.24 5.53 -5.76
N THR A 19 -3.68 6.72 -5.52
CA THR A 19 -3.01 7.00 -4.24
C THR A 19 -4.05 7.29 -3.16
N PRO A 20 -4.05 6.62 -2.01
CA PRO A 20 -5.07 6.81 -0.97
C PRO A 20 -4.87 8.11 -0.16
N HIS A 21 -4.80 9.25 -0.85
CA HIS A 21 -4.60 10.57 -0.27
C HIS A 21 -5.92 11.36 -0.30
N TYR A 22 -6.78 11.12 0.68
CA TYR A 22 -8.14 11.70 0.73
C TYR A 22 -8.17 13.21 0.48
N TYR A 23 -7.37 13.98 1.22
CA TYR A 23 -7.31 15.44 1.05
C TYR A 23 -7.02 15.92 -0.39
N ARG A 24 -6.27 15.14 -1.19
CA ARG A 24 -5.88 15.53 -2.56
C ARG A 24 -6.70 14.86 -3.65
N GLN A 25 -7.34 13.74 -3.37
CA GLN A 25 -7.97 12.90 -4.39
C GLN A 25 -9.46 12.67 -4.18
N ALA A 26 -10.02 13.07 -3.04
CA ALA A 26 -11.44 13.02 -2.81
C ALA A 26 -12.19 13.98 -3.74
N ARG A 27 -13.35 13.55 -4.21
CA ARG A 27 -14.29 14.41 -4.93
C ARG A 27 -15.00 15.34 -3.95
N ILE A 28 -15.59 16.43 -4.46
CA ILE A 28 -16.43 17.32 -3.64
C ILE A 28 -17.54 16.47 -2.99
N GLU A 29 -17.68 16.62 -1.66
CA GLU A 29 -18.67 15.92 -0.83
C GLU A 29 -18.50 14.38 -0.75
N GLU A 30 -17.38 13.83 -1.20
CA GLU A 30 -17.07 12.40 -1.01
C GLU A 30 -16.56 12.16 0.42
N SER A 31 -17.17 11.23 1.17
CA SER A 31 -16.66 10.82 2.50
C SER A 31 -15.39 9.98 2.39
N GLU A 32 -14.63 9.84 3.49
CA GLU A 32 -13.44 8.98 3.49
C GLU A 32 -13.77 7.52 3.14
N GLU A 33 -14.86 6.97 3.67
CA GLU A 33 -15.27 5.60 3.36
C GLU A 33 -15.71 5.45 1.90
N ALA A 34 -16.35 6.48 1.33
CA ALA A 34 -16.70 6.49 -0.09
C ALA A 34 -15.45 6.54 -0.97
N PHE A 35 -14.46 7.36 -0.59
CA PHE A 35 -13.17 7.41 -1.26
C PHE A 35 -12.42 6.07 -1.16
N SER A 36 -12.40 5.43 0.01
CA SER A 36 -11.83 4.10 0.22
C SER A 36 -12.47 3.04 -0.70
N ARG A 37 -13.80 3.04 -0.82
CA ARG A 37 -14.51 2.15 -1.74
C ARG A 37 -14.13 2.42 -3.19
N ARG A 38 -14.08 3.69 -3.59
CA ARG A 38 -13.66 4.06 -4.94
C ARG A 38 -12.23 3.61 -5.26
N CYS A 39 -11.28 3.76 -4.34
CA CYS A 39 -9.92 3.23 -4.55
C CYS A 39 -9.92 1.71 -4.75
N ALA A 40 -10.76 0.98 -4.02
CA ALA A 40 -10.92 -0.47 -4.18
C ALA A 40 -11.57 -0.83 -5.53
N ASP A 41 -12.60 -0.10 -5.96
CA ASP A 41 -13.24 -0.28 -7.27
C ASP A 41 -12.26 0.02 -8.42
N GLU A 42 -11.44 1.07 -8.28
CA GLU A 42 -10.41 1.44 -9.26
C GLU A 42 -9.28 0.39 -9.31
N LEU A 43 -8.89 -0.18 -8.17
CA LEU A 43 -7.97 -1.33 -8.12
C LEU A 43 -8.57 -2.56 -8.80
N GLU A 44 -9.82 -2.91 -8.51
CA GLU A 44 -10.49 -4.07 -9.13
C GLU A 44 -10.63 -3.88 -10.65
N ALA A 45 -10.99 -2.69 -11.11
CA ALA A 45 -11.05 -2.38 -12.54
C ALA A 45 -9.67 -2.55 -13.22
N LEU A 46 -8.59 -2.15 -12.56
CA LEU A 46 -7.23 -2.35 -13.05
C LEU A 46 -6.85 -3.83 -13.13
N ILE A 47 -7.16 -4.61 -12.08
CA ILE A 47 -6.92 -6.06 -12.05
C ILE A 47 -7.65 -6.75 -13.20
N LEU A 48 -8.93 -6.42 -13.41
CA LEU A 48 -9.72 -6.97 -14.50
C LEU A 48 -9.19 -6.57 -15.88
N ALA A 49 -8.64 -5.37 -16.03
CA ALA A 49 -8.07 -4.90 -17.28
C ALA A 49 -6.75 -5.60 -17.66
N GLU A 50 -5.91 -5.94 -16.68
CA GLU A 50 -4.68 -6.72 -16.90
C GLU A 50 -4.96 -8.22 -17.08
N GLY A 51 -6.09 -8.71 -16.57
CA GLY A 51 -6.40 -10.13 -16.44
C GLY A 51 -5.98 -10.62 -15.05
N PRO A 52 -6.91 -11.01 -14.15
CA PRO A 52 -6.61 -11.36 -12.77
C PRO A 52 -5.51 -12.43 -12.64
N GLU A 53 -5.45 -13.38 -13.56
CA GLU A 53 -4.45 -14.45 -13.61
C GLU A 53 -3.02 -13.97 -13.86
N THR A 54 -2.85 -12.71 -14.26
CA THR A 54 -1.54 -12.09 -14.51
C THR A 54 -1.05 -11.24 -13.34
N VAL A 55 -1.92 -10.94 -12.37
CA VAL A 55 -1.61 -10.06 -11.23
C VAL A 55 -1.22 -10.90 -10.01
N ALA A 56 0.06 -10.89 -9.67
CA ALA A 56 0.57 -11.74 -8.59
C ALA A 56 0.42 -11.14 -7.18
N ALA A 57 0.64 -9.82 -7.03
CA ALA A 57 0.70 -9.19 -5.72
C ALA A 57 0.33 -7.71 -5.78
N PHE A 58 -0.14 -7.21 -4.63
CA PHE A 58 -0.31 -5.80 -4.33
C PHE A 58 0.66 -5.42 -3.21
N ILE A 59 1.41 -4.33 -3.39
CA ILE A 59 2.33 -3.80 -2.39
C ILE A 59 1.89 -2.42 -1.93
N GLY A 60 1.95 -2.16 -0.62
CA GLY A 60 1.72 -0.82 -0.08
C GLY A 60 2.21 -0.63 1.35
N GLU A 61 2.67 0.60 1.65
CA GLU A 61 2.99 1.02 3.00
C GLU A 61 1.68 1.24 3.80
N PRO A 62 1.53 0.75 5.05
CA PRO A 62 0.34 0.99 5.86
C PRO A 62 0.00 2.49 5.99
N VAL A 63 1.04 3.32 6.09
CA VAL A 63 1.02 4.79 5.99
C VAL A 63 2.12 5.18 5.00
N LEU A 64 1.81 5.94 3.96
CA LEU A 64 2.83 6.36 2.98
C LEU A 64 3.85 7.28 3.64
N GLY A 65 5.11 6.87 3.68
CA GLY A 65 6.20 7.65 4.25
C GLY A 65 6.64 8.79 3.31
N THR A 66 7.56 8.49 2.40
CA THR A 66 8.17 9.47 1.48
C THR A 66 7.15 10.12 0.54
N GLY A 67 6.01 9.46 0.28
CA GLY A 67 4.90 10.01 -0.48
C GLY A 67 4.21 11.23 0.15
N GLY A 68 4.53 11.56 1.41
CA GLY A 68 4.08 12.79 2.07
C GLY A 68 3.45 12.59 3.45
N ILE A 69 3.79 11.51 4.16
CA ILE A 69 3.21 11.15 5.47
C ILE A 69 1.68 11.12 5.38
N VAL A 70 1.17 10.15 4.62
CA VAL A 70 -0.25 10.06 4.27
C VAL A 70 -0.86 8.83 4.93
N PRO A 71 -1.59 8.98 6.06
CA PRO A 71 -2.44 7.94 6.58
C PRO A 71 -3.53 7.58 5.55
N PRO A 72 -3.89 6.29 5.44
CA PRO A 72 -4.95 5.86 4.55
C PRO A 72 -6.31 6.39 5.05
N PRO A 73 -7.29 6.60 4.15
CA PRO A 73 -8.63 6.97 4.53
C PRO A 73 -9.31 5.86 5.31
N THR A 74 -10.32 6.23 6.08
CA THR A 74 -11.13 5.31 6.87
C THR A 74 -11.67 4.15 6.01
N GLY A 75 -11.39 2.91 6.43
CA GLY A 75 -11.84 1.69 5.75
C GLY A 75 -11.05 1.28 4.50
N TYR A 76 -9.97 1.99 4.15
CA TYR A 76 -9.16 1.70 2.95
C TYR A 76 -8.63 0.27 2.94
N TRP A 77 -7.85 -0.11 3.94
CA TRP A 77 -7.21 -1.44 3.97
C TRP A 77 -8.21 -2.59 4.05
N THR A 78 -9.37 -2.38 4.68
CA THR A 78 -10.47 -3.35 4.66
C THR A 78 -11.03 -3.53 3.24
N SER A 79 -11.22 -2.42 2.52
CA SER A 79 -11.77 -2.44 1.15
C SER A 79 -10.78 -3.05 0.15
N ILE A 80 -9.50 -2.71 0.26
CA ILE A 80 -8.43 -3.26 -0.59
C ILE A 80 -8.27 -4.76 -0.37
N GLN A 81 -8.14 -5.22 0.88
CA GLN A 81 -8.01 -6.67 1.18
C GLN A 81 -9.17 -7.47 0.60
N ALA A 82 -10.41 -6.95 0.68
CA ALA A 82 -11.56 -7.64 0.10
C ALA A 82 -11.47 -7.79 -1.44
N VAL A 83 -10.80 -6.88 -2.15
CA VAL A 83 -10.53 -7.02 -3.59
C VAL A 83 -9.44 -8.08 -3.81
N LEU A 84 -8.33 -7.99 -3.08
CA LEU A 84 -7.21 -8.92 -3.21
C LEU A 84 -7.65 -10.37 -2.94
N ASP A 85 -8.43 -10.58 -1.87
CA ASP A 85 -9.00 -11.89 -1.48
C ASP A 85 -9.91 -12.48 -2.59
N ARG A 86 -10.63 -11.64 -3.36
CA ARG A 86 -11.51 -12.11 -4.45
C ARG A 86 -10.74 -12.66 -5.65
N HIS A 87 -9.54 -12.14 -5.89
CA HIS A 87 -8.74 -12.41 -7.10
C HIS A 87 -7.49 -13.25 -6.82
N ASP A 88 -7.35 -13.78 -5.59
CA ASP A 88 -6.18 -14.57 -5.14
C ASP A 88 -4.85 -13.83 -5.31
N ILE A 89 -4.83 -12.54 -4.94
CA ILE A 89 -3.67 -11.65 -5.08
C ILE A 89 -3.01 -11.48 -3.71
N LEU A 90 -1.68 -11.71 -3.65
CA LEU A 90 -0.92 -11.59 -2.42
C LEU A 90 -0.82 -10.12 -1.94
N LEU A 91 -0.92 -9.90 -0.64
CA LEU A 91 -0.69 -8.60 -0.01
C LEU A 91 0.72 -8.51 0.58
N ILE A 92 1.51 -7.55 0.09
CA ILE A 92 2.81 -7.18 0.65
C ILE A 92 2.67 -5.89 1.45
N ALA A 93 2.82 -5.97 2.77
CA ALA A 93 2.89 -4.78 3.62
C ALA A 93 4.32 -4.24 3.66
N ASP A 94 4.54 -3.03 3.13
CA ASP A 94 5.83 -2.36 3.25
C ASP A 94 5.95 -1.67 4.61
N GLU A 95 6.64 -2.33 5.53
CA GLU A 95 6.80 -1.89 6.93
C GLU A 95 8.17 -1.30 7.18
N VAL A 96 8.91 -0.94 6.12
CA VAL A 96 10.24 -0.36 6.24
C VAL A 96 10.20 0.92 7.08
N VAL A 97 9.16 1.74 6.97
CA VAL A 97 8.97 2.95 7.80
C VAL A 97 8.10 2.69 9.01
N CYS A 98 6.98 1.98 8.83
CA CYS A 98 5.94 1.82 9.84
C CYS A 98 6.29 0.79 10.93
N GLY A 99 7.14 -0.19 10.61
CA GLY A 99 7.55 -1.24 11.52
C GLY A 99 8.31 -0.71 12.75
N PHE A 100 8.31 -1.50 13.82
CA PHE A 100 8.99 -1.20 15.07
C PHE A 100 8.49 0.08 15.75
N ALA A 101 7.18 0.15 15.98
CA ALA A 101 6.52 1.15 16.82
C ALA A 101 6.38 2.57 16.25
N ARG A 102 6.72 2.83 14.98
CA ARG A 102 6.61 4.18 14.41
C ARG A 102 5.20 4.77 14.51
N THR A 103 4.18 3.95 14.35
CA THR A 103 2.76 4.36 14.38
C THR A 103 2.12 4.24 15.77
N GLY A 104 2.88 3.84 16.79
CA GLY A 104 2.36 3.51 18.12
C GLY A 104 2.00 2.03 18.30
N GLU A 105 1.92 1.26 17.21
CA GLU A 105 1.73 -0.19 17.20
C GLU A 105 2.98 -0.93 16.73
N LYS A 106 3.09 -2.23 17.03
CA LYS A 106 4.30 -3.02 16.65
C LYS A 106 4.67 -2.84 15.17
N PHE A 107 3.66 -2.90 14.30
CA PHE A 107 3.75 -2.66 12.85
C PHE A 107 2.50 -1.89 12.41
N GLY A 108 2.55 -1.15 11.30
CA GLY A 108 1.39 -0.45 10.75
C GLY A 108 0.24 -1.39 10.38
N SER A 109 0.56 -2.63 10.01
CA SER A 109 -0.37 -3.71 9.71
C SER A 109 -1.24 -4.07 10.92
N HIS A 110 -0.70 -3.98 12.13
CA HIS A 110 -1.49 -4.16 13.36
C HIS A 110 -2.46 -2.99 13.55
N LEU A 111 -2.00 -1.76 13.35
CA LEU A 111 -2.82 -0.56 13.50
C LEU A 111 -4.04 -0.57 12.55
N TYR A 112 -3.82 -0.99 11.30
CA TYR A 112 -4.86 -0.98 10.27
C TYR A 112 -5.54 -2.32 10.03
N ASN A 113 -5.31 -3.33 10.90
CA ASN A 113 -5.86 -4.69 10.77
C ASN A 113 -5.61 -5.30 9.38
N MET A 114 -4.40 -5.11 8.84
CA MET A 114 -3.95 -5.73 7.59
C MET A 114 -3.55 -7.18 7.85
N ARG A 115 -3.81 -8.06 6.89
CA ARG A 115 -3.41 -9.47 6.87
C ARG A 115 -2.44 -9.72 5.69
N PRO A 116 -1.21 -9.20 5.75
CA PRO A 116 -0.26 -9.39 4.66
C PRO A 116 0.25 -10.84 4.58
N ASP A 117 0.53 -11.29 3.36
CA ASP A 117 1.21 -12.55 3.07
C ASP A 117 2.73 -12.41 3.22
N PHE A 118 3.27 -11.22 2.93
CA PHE A 118 4.67 -10.87 3.11
C PHE A 118 4.82 -9.50 3.77
N VAL A 119 5.87 -9.34 4.58
CA VAL A 119 6.20 -8.06 5.20
C VAL A 119 7.65 -7.68 4.93
N THR A 120 7.89 -6.46 4.41
CA THR A 120 9.25 -5.93 4.25
C THR A 120 9.64 -5.08 5.46
N ILE A 121 10.86 -5.28 5.98
CA ILE A 121 11.38 -4.52 7.12
C ILE A 121 12.82 -4.05 6.89
N ALA A 122 13.14 -2.86 7.40
CA ALA A 122 14.51 -2.34 7.55
C ALA A 122 14.50 -1.22 8.60
N LYS A 123 15.25 -0.13 8.41
CA LYS A 123 15.26 1.11 9.21
C LYS A 123 15.16 0.87 10.74
N GLY A 124 13.96 0.92 11.30
CA GLY A 124 13.69 0.71 12.72
C GLY A 124 14.20 -0.62 13.25
N LEU A 125 14.33 -1.64 12.39
CA LEU A 125 14.87 -2.98 12.71
C LEU A 125 16.19 -2.94 13.48
N SER A 126 17.12 -2.06 13.07
CA SER A 126 18.39 -1.83 13.78
C SER A 126 18.50 -0.42 14.36
N SER A 127 17.43 0.37 14.27
CA SER A 127 17.49 1.82 14.49
C SER A 127 18.64 2.49 13.71
N ALA A 128 18.91 1.97 12.50
CA ALA A 128 20.02 2.36 11.63
C ALA A 128 21.44 2.16 12.19
N TYR A 129 21.62 1.47 13.33
CA TYR A 129 22.96 1.16 13.86
C TYR A 129 23.74 0.17 12.99
N LEU A 130 23.02 -0.67 12.24
CA LEU A 130 23.60 -1.64 11.30
C LEU A 130 22.77 -1.68 10.02
N PRO A 131 23.38 -1.85 8.84
CA PRO A 131 22.65 -2.07 7.60
C PRO A 131 22.03 -3.47 7.63
N ILE A 132 20.71 -3.54 7.80
CA ILE A 132 19.96 -4.79 7.85
C ILE A 132 18.54 -4.58 7.33
N SER A 133 18.04 -5.59 6.62
CA SER A 133 16.65 -5.70 6.18
C SER A 133 16.19 -7.14 6.32
N GLY A 134 14.88 -7.36 6.16
CA GLY A 134 14.28 -8.69 6.18
C GLY A 134 12.99 -8.74 5.37
N SER A 135 12.67 -9.95 4.93
CA SER A 135 11.35 -10.34 4.45
C SER A 135 10.81 -11.35 5.46
N ILE A 136 9.68 -11.02 6.08
CA ILE A 136 8.94 -11.95 6.96
C ILE A 136 7.88 -12.65 6.11
#